data_AF-A0A9X3G4K8-F1
#
_entry.id   AF-A0A9X3G4K8-F1
#
_cell.length_a   1.000
_cell.length_b   1.000
_cell.length_c   1.000
_cell.angle_alpha   90.00
_cell.angle_beta   90.00
_cell.angle_gamma   90.00
#
_symmetry.space_group_name_H-M   'P 1'
#
loop_
_entity.id
_entity.type
_entity.pdbx_description
1 polymer ?
#
loop_
_entity_poly.entity_id
_entity_poly.type
_entity_poly.pdbx_seq_one_letter_code
_entity_poly.pdbx_strand_id
1 'polypeptide(L)'
;MIWEPELLPALTGRRELVAWLVLGFLATFLLTRFVTHAIRSGRGPFRDASVGGVHVHHQVYGIFLLLLTGTVEFAYRPAGAWGDLLAVLFGAGAALTLDEFALWLHLQDVYWSREGRSSVDAVLIAAVVGVLLLIGANPFDADGSRGEGVLTLTVLVNLCFAVVAILKGRVVLGVVGVFVPLVAAVASVRLARPASPWARRRYRPGGRRAARSRRRFPPGRRNHWDALVDLFAAVPPVPPSPAREGRAP
;
A
#
# COMPACT_ATOMS: atom_id res chain seq x y z
N MET A 1 -3.22 3.24 -45.27
CA MET A 1 -4.03 3.24 -44.04
C MET A 1 -3.56 2.05 -43.21
N ILE A 2 -2.51 2.26 -42.42
CA ILE A 2 -1.93 1.24 -41.54
C ILE A 2 -2.62 1.42 -40.20
N TRP A 3 -3.40 0.42 -39.80
CA TRP A 3 -4.04 0.36 -38.50
C TRP A 3 -2.98 -0.10 -37.50
N GLU A 4 -2.28 0.83 -36.86
CA GLU A 4 -1.53 0.54 -35.65
C GLU A 4 -2.54 0.30 -34.52
N PRO A 5 -2.58 -0.88 -33.91
CA PRO A 5 -3.42 -1.09 -32.75
C PRO A 5 -2.76 -0.34 -31.57
N GLU A 6 -3.30 0.84 -31.22
CA GLU A 6 -3.07 1.51 -29.92
C GLU A 6 -3.63 0.65 -28.77
N LEU A 7 -3.06 -0.55 -28.59
CA LEU A 7 -3.38 -1.46 -27.48
C LEU A 7 -2.61 -1.09 -26.22
N LEU A 8 -1.61 -0.21 -26.32
CA LEU A 8 -0.87 0.34 -25.19
C LEU A 8 -0.93 1.87 -25.29
N PRO A 9 -1.49 2.58 -24.31
CA PRO A 9 -1.40 4.04 -24.30
C PRO A 9 0.08 4.41 -24.33
N ALA A 10 0.51 5.15 -25.36
CA ALA A 10 1.89 5.57 -25.49
C ALA A 10 2.33 6.27 -24.18
N LEU A 11 3.36 5.72 -23.53
CA LEU A 11 3.98 6.32 -22.34
C LEU A 11 4.78 7.54 -22.80
N THR A 12 4.09 8.64 -23.05
CA THR A 12 4.70 9.87 -23.53
C THR A 12 4.47 11.01 -22.54
N GLY A 13 5.49 11.86 -22.36
CA GLY A 13 5.43 13.03 -21.49
C GLY A 13 5.14 12.66 -20.02
N ARG A 14 4.05 13.18 -19.45
CA ARG A 14 3.73 13.01 -18.02
C ARG A 14 3.57 11.55 -17.60
N ARG A 15 3.07 10.68 -18.49
CA ARG A 15 2.86 9.25 -18.18
C ARG A 15 4.18 8.49 -18.06
N GLU A 16 5.20 8.89 -18.80
CA GLU A 16 6.55 8.34 -18.71
C GLU A 16 7.16 8.63 -17.33
N LEU A 17 7.08 9.88 -16.86
CA LEU A 17 7.53 10.26 -15.52
C LEU A 17 6.80 9.46 -14.43
N VAL A 18 5.48 9.29 -14.54
CA VAL A 18 4.72 8.46 -13.60
C VAL A 18 5.16 7.00 -13.64
N ALA A 19 5.47 6.46 -14.82
CA ALA A 19 5.96 5.09 -14.97
C ALA A 19 7.29 4.90 -14.22
N TRP A 20 8.23 5.83 -14.41
CA TRP A 20 9.53 5.83 -13.74
C TRP A 20 9.41 6.00 -12.23
N LEU A 21 8.49 6.86 -11.77
CA LEU A 21 8.17 7.00 -10.34
C LEU A 21 7.65 5.69 -9.76
N VAL A 22 6.66 5.06 -10.39
CA VAL A 22 6.08 3.79 -9.92
C VAL A 22 7.14 2.68 -9.93
N LEU A 23 7.98 2.63 -10.97
CA LEU A 23 9.06 1.66 -11.05
C LEU A 23 10.07 1.85 -9.92
N GLY A 24 10.54 3.08 -9.70
CA GLY A 24 11.44 3.42 -8.61
C GLY A 24 10.85 3.05 -7.25
N PHE A 25 9.58 3.40 -7.04
CA PHE A 25 8.84 3.05 -5.83
C PHE A 25 8.79 1.53 -5.57
N LEU A 26 8.33 0.76 -6.56
CA LEU A 26 8.18 -0.69 -6.41
C LEU A 26 9.54 -1.39 -6.25
N ALA A 27 10.53 -1.01 -7.05
CA ALA A 27 11.88 -1.58 -6.98
C ALA A 27 12.51 -1.32 -5.61
N THR A 28 12.47 -0.08 -5.12
CA THR A 28 13.00 0.28 -3.81
C THR A 28 12.24 -0.42 -2.69
N PHE A 29 10.90 -0.47 -2.73
CA PHE A 29 10.12 -1.18 -1.71
C PHE A 29 10.50 -2.66 -1.62
N LEU A 30 10.56 -3.36 -2.76
CA LEU A 30 10.93 -4.78 -2.80
C LEU A 30 12.37 -5.00 -2.32
N LEU A 31 13.29 -4.13 -2.72
CA LEU A 31 14.70 -4.19 -2.30
C LEU A 31 14.82 -3.99 -0.78
N THR A 32 14.22 -2.94 -0.23
CA THR A 32 14.25 -2.67 1.21
C THR A 32 13.66 -3.85 1.98
N ARG A 33 12.54 -4.42 1.51
CA ARG A 33 11.93 -5.59 2.14
C ARG A 33 12.81 -6.82 2.12
N PHE A 34 13.45 -7.06 0.97
CA PHE A 34 14.41 -8.14 0.83
C PHE A 34 15.59 -7.96 1.81
N VAL A 35 16.16 -6.76 1.89
CA VAL A 35 17.26 -6.44 2.80
C VAL A 35 16.85 -6.61 4.27
N THR A 36 15.71 -6.06 4.70
CA THR A 36 15.22 -6.23 6.07
C THR A 36 14.98 -7.70 6.41
N HIS A 37 14.44 -8.48 5.47
CA HIS A 37 14.26 -9.92 5.65
C HIS A 37 15.60 -10.67 5.74
N ALA A 38 16.56 -10.30 4.90
CA ALA A 38 17.91 -10.86 4.90
C ALA A 38 18.62 -10.60 6.23
N ILE A 39 18.62 -9.35 6.73
CA ILE A 39 19.15 -8.95 8.04
C ILE A 39 18.52 -9.77 9.16
N ARG A 40 17.18 -9.84 9.21
CA ARG A 40 16.46 -10.60 10.25
C ARG A 40 16.74 -12.10 10.21
N SER A 41 16.99 -12.65 9.03
CA SER A 41 17.31 -14.06 8.85
C SER A 41 18.80 -14.38 9.02
N GLY A 42 19.62 -13.39 9.35
CA GLY A 42 21.08 -13.52 9.52
C GLY A 42 21.82 -13.84 8.22
N ARG A 43 21.24 -13.51 7.06
CA ARG A 43 21.80 -13.81 5.74
C ARG A 43 22.32 -12.55 5.05
N GLY A 44 23.55 -12.61 4.56
CA GLY A 44 24.18 -11.56 3.76
C GLY A 44 25.03 -10.55 4.57
N PRO A 45 25.72 -9.63 3.89
CA PRO A 45 26.61 -8.64 4.53
C PRO A 45 25.87 -7.44 5.13
N PHE A 46 24.54 -7.43 5.09
CA PHE A 46 23.70 -6.30 5.47
C PHE A 46 23.63 -6.13 6.99
N ARG A 47 23.66 -4.88 7.47
CA ARG A 47 23.56 -4.51 8.89
C ARG A 47 22.71 -3.25 9.02
N ASP A 48 22.18 -3.02 10.21
CA ASP A 48 21.46 -1.79 10.52
C ASP A 48 22.38 -0.57 10.39
N ALA A 49 21.84 0.51 9.82
CA ALA A 49 22.57 1.76 9.68
C ALA A 49 22.61 2.51 11.02
N SER A 50 23.81 2.88 11.49
CA SER A 50 23.98 3.75 12.65
C SER A 50 25.02 4.83 12.38
N VAL A 51 24.72 6.04 12.87
CA VAL A 51 25.61 7.20 12.76
C VAL A 51 25.82 7.75 14.17
N GLY A 52 27.07 7.80 14.63
CA GLY A 52 27.40 8.29 15.97
C GLY A 52 26.75 7.51 17.12
N GLY A 53 26.47 6.21 16.91
CA GLY A 53 25.77 5.36 17.90
C GLY A 53 24.24 5.45 17.86
N VAL A 54 23.66 6.29 16.98
CA VAL A 54 22.22 6.40 16.79
C VAL A 54 21.78 5.56 15.60
N HIS A 55 20.79 4.68 15.78
CA HIS A 55 20.17 3.93 14.69
C HIS A 55 19.35 4.86 13.79
N VAL A 56 19.74 4.94 12.52
CA VAL A 56 19.06 5.77 11.54
C VAL A 56 18.12 4.89 10.73
N HIS A 57 16.83 5.13 10.91
CA HIS A 57 15.78 4.49 10.12
C HIS A 57 15.88 4.94 8.66
N HIS A 58 15.73 4.01 7.71
CA HIS A 58 15.83 4.33 6.28
C HIS A 58 14.77 5.31 5.80
N GLN A 59 13.67 5.46 6.55
CA GLN A 59 12.68 6.51 6.36
C GLN A 59 13.31 7.91 6.33
N VAL A 60 14.36 8.18 7.12
CA VAL A 60 15.02 9.49 7.17
C VAL A 60 15.63 9.84 5.81
N TYR A 61 16.33 8.89 5.19
CA TYR A 61 16.87 9.07 3.84
C TYR A 61 15.74 9.29 2.82
N GLY A 62 14.63 8.57 2.96
CA GLY A 62 13.44 8.76 2.12
C GLY A 62 12.90 10.19 2.18
N ILE A 63 12.80 10.78 3.37
CA ILE A 63 12.31 12.16 3.55
C ILE A 63 13.24 13.16 2.86
N PHE A 64 14.56 13.06 3.07
CA PHE A 64 15.51 13.95 2.39
C PHE A 64 15.42 13.84 0.87
N LEU A 65 15.24 12.62 0.37
CA LEU A 65 15.18 12.35 -1.05
C LEU A 65 13.88 12.91 -1.66
N LEU A 66 12.74 12.80 -0.96
CA LEU A 66 11.48 13.46 -1.32
C LEU A 66 11.61 14.99 -1.35
N LEU A 67 12.20 15.58 -0.30
CA LEU A 67 12.37 17.03 -0.21
C LEU A 67 13.28 17.55 -1.33
N LEU A 68 14.41 16.88 -1.59
CA LEU A 68 15.35 17.27 -2.62
C LEU A 68 14.73 17.15 -4.02
N THR A 69 14.20 15.97 -4.36
CA THR A 69 13.62 15.74 -5.69
C THR A 69 12.42 16.63 -5.97
N GLY A 70 11.52 16.80 -4.99
CA GLY A 70 10.40 17.73 -5.09
C GLY A 70 10.84 19.18 -5.26
N THR A 71 11.87 19.62 -4.52
CA THR A 71 12.42 20.98 -4.65
C THR A 71 13.02 21.21 -6.03
N VAL A 72 13.82 20.26 -6.53
CA VAL A 72 14.44 20.37 -7.85
C VAL A 72 13.37 20.37 -8.95
N GLU A 73 12.36 19.51 -8.84
CA GLU A 73 11.24 19.48 -9.79
C GLU A 73 10.48 20.80 -9.82
N PHE A 74 10.13 21.37 -8.66
CA PHE A 74 9.41 22.64 -8.60
C PHE A 74 10.24 23.84 -9.05
N ALA A 75 11.55 23.83 -8.79
CA ALA A 75 12.44 24.93 -9.15
C ALA A 75 12.82 24.92 -10.63
N TYR A 76 13.05 23.74 -11.21
CA TYR A 76 13.72 23.63 -12.51
C TYR A 76 12.94 22.87 -13.58
N ARG A 77 11.95 22.04 -13.20
CA ARG A 77 11.16 21.19 -14.13
C ARG A 77 12.00 20.54 -15.24
N PRO A 78 13.07 19.81 -14.89
CA PRO A 78 13.99 19.29 -15.89
C PRO A 78 13.29 18.28 -16.81
N ALA A 79 13.62 18.35 -18.10
CA ALA A 79 13.03 17.47 -19.12
C ALA A 79 13.96 16.29 -19.48
N GLY A 80 13.39 15.28 -20.15
CA GLY A 80 14.09 14.08 -20.59
C GLY A 80 14.67 13.28 -19.41
N ALA A 81 15.87 12.73 -19.60
CA ALA A 81 16.51 11.82 -18.64
C ALA A 81 16.65 12.39 -17.21
N TRP A 82 16.76 13.72 -17.06
CA TRP A 82 16.82 14.35 -15.75
C TRP A 82 15.47 14.34 -15.02
N GLY A 83 14.37 14.53 -15.75
CA GLY A 83 13.02 14.36 -15.23
C GLY A 83 12.75 12.90 -14.85
N ASP A 84 13.17 11.96 -15.70
CA ASP A 84 13.03 10.52 -15.42
C ASP A 84 13.81 10.11 -14.16
N LEU A 85 15.05 10.59 -14.01
CA LEU A 85 15.85 10.36 -12.83
C LEU A 85 15.17 10.94 -11.58
N LEU A 86 14.66 12.17 -11.64
CA LEU A 86 13.93 12.76 -10.53
C LEU A 86 12.69 11.96 -10.17
N ALA A 87 11.96 11.43 -11.15
CA ALA A 87 10.80 10.59 -10.93
C ALA A 87 11.18 9.27 -10.21
N VAL A 88 12.21 8.57 -10.70
CA VAL A 88 12.72 7.35 -10.06
C VAL A 88 13.14 7.62 -8.62
N LEU A 89 13.92 8.69 -8.41
CA LEU A 89 14.39 9.09 -7.10
C LEU A 89 13.19 9.42 -6.20
N PHE A 90 12.27 10.28 -6.61
CA PHE A 90 11.08 10.61 -5.84
C PHE A 90 10.29 9.34 -5.43
N GLY A 91 10.11 8.40 -6.37
CA GLY A 91 9.51 7.09 -6.10
C GLY A 91 10.26 6.28 -5.04
N ALA A 92 11.59 6.21 -5.14
CA ALA A 92 12.43 5.56 -4.15
C ALA A 92 12.31 6.21 -2.76
N GLY A 93 12.29 7.55 -2.70
CA GLY A 93 12.11 8.31 -1.48
C GLY A 93 10.78 8.00 -0.80
N ALA A 94 9.70 7.99 -1.59
CA ALA A 94 8.37 7.60 -1.12
C ALA A 94 8.33 6.16 -0.58
N ALA A 95 8.99 5.22 -1.25
CA ALA A 95 9.05 3.82 -0.82
C ALA A 95 9.78 3.66 0.52
N LEU A 96 10.94 4.30 0.68
CA LEU A 96 11.70 4.28 1.92
C LEU A 96 10.92 4.90 3.08
N THR A 97 10.19 5.99 2.84
CA THR A 97 9.36 6.63 3.86
C THR A 97 8.13 5.81 4.23
N LEU A 98 7.48 5.15 3.26
CA LEU A 98 6.25 4.39 3.51
C LEU A 98 6.49 2.98 4.08
N ASP A 99 7.67 2.38 3.89
CA ASP A 99 7.98 1.06 4.45
C ASP A 99 7.89 1.03 6.00
N GLU A 100 8.16 2.17 6.64
CA GLU A 100 8.05 2.34 8.09
C GLU A 100 6.87 3.22 8.53
N PHE A 101 5.88 3.39 7.66
CA PHE A 101 4.71 4.24 7.92
C PHE A 101 4.03 3.99 9.29
N ALA A 102 4.04 2.75 9.77
CA ALA A 102 3.52 2.41 11.10
C ALA A 102 4.26 3.12 12.26
N LEU A 103 5.59 3.21 12.21
CA LEU A 103 6.41 3.86 13.25
C LEU A 103 6.13 5.36 13.34
N TRP A 104 5.85 6.00 12.19
CA TRP A 104 5.53 7.42 12.13
C TRP A 104 4.13 7.75 12.65
N LEU A 105 3.16 6.85 12.42
CA LEU A 105 1.79 7.00 12.93
C LEU A 105 1.65 6.64 14.41
N HIS A 106 2.46 5.70 14.88
CA HIS A 106 2.42 5.15 16.23
C HIS A 106 3.83 5.18 16.83
N LEU A 107 4.20 6.37 17.35
CA LEU A 107 5.52 6.70 17.91
C LEU A 107 5.94 5.91 19.17
N GLN A 108 5.26 4.82 19.52
CA GLN A 108 5.54 4.00 20.69
C GLN A 108 6.08 2.65 20.23
N ASP A 109 7.39 2.45 20.40
CA ASP A 109 8.23 1.32 19.96
C ASP A 109 7.85 -0.09 20.50
N VAL A 110 6.68 -0.24 21.12
CA VAL A 110 6.37 -1.35 22.05
C VAL A 110 5.08 -2.12 21.69
N TYR A 111 4.64 -2.14 20.42
CA TYR A 111 3.46 -2.95 20.05
C TYR A 111 3.66 -3.89 18.85
N TRP A 112 4.82 -4.54 18.83
CA TRP A 112 5.20 -5.62 17.94
C TRP A 112 4.18 -6.77 17.91
N SER A 113 3.39 -6.85 16.84
CA SER A 113 2.93 -8.11 16.20
C SER A 113 1.86 -7.91 15.11
N ARG A 114 1.23 -6.72 15.02
CA ARG A 114 0.14 -6.48 14.03
C ARG A 114 0.40 -5.38 13.02
N GLU A 115 1.44 -4.57 13.19
CA GLU A 115 1.67 -3.34 12.42
C GLU A 115 2.45 -3.51 11.12
N GLY A 116 3.13 -4.64 10.90
CA GLY A 116 3.70 -4.97 9.58
C GLY A 116 2.66 -4.96 8.46
N ARG A 117 1.36 -5.13 8.79
CA ARG A 117 0.25 -4.95 7.85
C ARG A 117 -0.02 -3.49 7.48
N SER A 118 0.17 -2.55 8.40
CA SER A 118 -0.17 -1.14 8.17
C SER A 118 0.79 -0.47 7.17
N SER A 119 2.08 -0.78 7.22
CA SER A 119 3.04 -0.33 6.19
C SER A 119 2.75 -0.94 4.82
N VAL A 120 2.43 -2.25 4.77
CA VAL A 120 2.02 -2.92 3.52
C VAL A 120 0.75 -2.29 2.93
N ASP A 121 -0.22 -1.94 3.78
CA ASP A 121 -1.45 -1.28 3.35
C ASP A 121 -1.16 0.10 2.73
N ALA A 122 -0.27 0.90 3.33
CA ALA A 122 0.11 2.21 2.81
C ALA A 122 0.85 2.12 1.47
N VAL A 123 1.79 1.17 1.35
CA VAL A 123 2.52 0.91 0.12
C VAL A 123 1.61 0.44 -1.01
N LEU A 124 0.66 -0.45 -0.70
CA LEU A 124 -0.33 -0.91 -1.68
C LEU A 124 -1.21 0.23 -2.18
N ILE A 125 -1.63 1.14 -1.30
CA ILE A 125 -2.39 2.33 -1.70
C ILE A 125 -1.55 3.23 -2.61
N ALA A 126 -0.29 3.50 -2.25
CA ALA A 126 0.61 4.31 -3.07
C ALA A 126 0.83 3.70 -4.46
N ALA A 127 1.06 2.38 -4.54
CA ALA A 127 1.19 1.66 -5.80
C ALA A 127 -0.08 1.77 -6.65
N VAL A 128 -1.26 1.60 -6.03
CA VAL A 128 -2.55 1.75 -6.72
C VAL A 128 -2.73 3.15 -7.28
N VAL A 129 -2.44 4.19 -6.48
CA VAL A 129 -2.52 5.58 -6.94
C VAL A 129 -1.57 5.83 -8.10
N GLY A 130 -0.33 5.35 -8.00
CA GLY A 130 0.66 5.47 -9.08
C GLY A 130 0.20 4.80 -10.39
N VAL A 131 -0.35 3.59 -10.31
CA VAL A 131 -0.87 2.89 -11.51
C VAL A 131 -2.11 3.60 -12.08
N LEU A 132 -2.99 4.17 -11.25
CA LEU A 132 -4.11 4.97 -11.74
C LEU A 132 -3.66 6.21 -12.51
N LEU A 133 -2.66 6.91 -11.98
CA LEU A 133 -2.04 8.05 -12.67
C LEU A 133 -1.38 7.63 -13.98
N LEU A 134 -0.76 6.44 -14.01
CA LEU A 134 -0.12 5.87 -15.21
C LEU A 134 -1.14 5.58 -16.32
N ILE A 135 -2.30 5.04 -15.96
CA ILE A 135 -3.42 4.75 -16.89
C ILE A 135 -4.07 6.07 -17.39
N GLY A 136 -3.68 7.22 -16.83
CA GLY A 136 -4.19 8.52 -17.25
C GLY A 136 -5.56 8.85 -16.64
N ALA A 137 -5.98 8.13 -15.60
CA ALA A 137 -7.11 8.52 -14.78
C ALA A 137 -6.69 9.66 -13.84
N ASN A 138 -6.33 10.82 -14.41
CA ASN A 138 -6.10 12.03 -13.64
C ASN A 138 -7.47 12.67 -13.37
N PRO A 139 -8.00 12.64 -12.13
CA PRO A 139 -9.32 13.19 -11.82
C PRO A 139 -9.39 14.72 -11.99
N PHE A 140 -8.26 15.37 -12.29
CA PHE A 140 -8.14 16.82 -12.48
C PHE A 140 -7.89 17.26 -13.94
N ASP A 141 -7.66 16.34 -14.89
CA ASP A 141 -7.48 16.61 -16.35
C ASP A 141 -8.78 16.28 -17.11
N ALA A 142 -9.89 16.91 -16.73
CA ALA A 142 -11.17 16.71 -17.42
C ALA A 142 -11.28 17.66 -18.64
N ASP A 143 -10.86 17.20 -19.81
CA ASP A 143 -11.08 17.87 -21.09
C ASP A 143 -12.51 17.63 -21.59
N GLY A 144 -13.50 18.22 -20.91
CA GLY A 144 -14.78 18.72 -21.47
C GLY A 144 -15.68 17.82 -22.34
N SER A 145 -15.36 16.54 -22.61
CA SER A 145 -16.14 15.68 -23.48
C SER A 145 -17.21 14.93 -22.69
N ARG A 146 -18.42 14.79 -23.25
CA ARG A 146 -19.61 14.23 -22.58
C ARG A 146 -19.43 12.80 -22.02
N GLY A 147 -18.35 12.10 -22.37
CA GLY A 147 -17.97 10.79 -21.82
C GLY A 147 -17.00 10.83 -20.64
N GLU A 148 -16.20 11.88 -20.50
CA GLU A 148 -15.18 12.00 -19.45
C GLU A 148 -15.75 12.27 -18.07
N GLY A 149 -16.85 13.02 -17.97
CA GLY A 149 -17.54 13.21 -16.68
C GLY A 149 -18.04 11.87 -16.12
N VAL A 150 -18.54 10.99 -16.98
CA VAL A 150 -18.99 9.64 -16.60
C VAL A 150 -17.81 8.75 -16.23
N LEU A 151 -16.71 8.81 -16.98
CA LEU A 151 -15.48 8.08 -16.67
C LEU A 151 -14.88 8.52 -15.34
N THR A 152 -14.70 9.82 -15.13
CA THR A 152 -14.19 10.41 -13.89
C THR A 152 -15.09 10.10 -12.71
N LEU A 153 -16.41 10.24 -12.85
CA LEU A 153 -17.36 9.83 -11.82
C LEU A 153 -17.26 8.34 -11.51
N THR A 154 -17.14 7.50 -12.54
CA THR A 154 -17.00 6.04 -12.38
C THR A 154 -15.71 5.67 -11.65
N VAL A 155 -14.59 6.32 -12.00
CA VAL A 155 -13.30 6.14 -11.31
C VAL A 155 -13.39 6.60 -9.86
N LEU A 156 -13.97 7.77 -9.59
CA LEU A 156 -14.13 8.31 -8.23
C LEU A 156 -15.02 7.40 -7.37
N VAL A 157 -16.16 6.95 -7.91
CA VAL A 157 -17.05 6.01 -7.22
C VAL A 157 -16.33 4.68 -6.96
N ASN A 158 -15.56 4.18 -7.92
CA ASN A 158 -14.78 2.96 -7.73
C ASN A 158 -13.70 3.11 -6.66
N LEU A 159 -13.00 4.25 -6.65
CA LEU A 159 -12.03 4.61 -5.61
C LEU A 159 -12.69 4.66 -4.23
N CYS A 160 -13.88 5.25 -4.12
CA CYS A 160 -14.64 5.23 -2.86
C CYS A 160 -14.94 3.79 -2.40
N PHE A 161 -15.35 2.90 -3.30
CA PHE A 161 -15.58 1.50 -2.95
C PHE A 161 -14.30 0.78 -2.52
N ALA A 162 -13.17 1.05 -3.19
CA ALA A 162 -11.87 0.51 -2.82
C ALA A 162 -11.42 0.98 -1.44
N VAL A 163 -11.55 2.27 -1.14
CA VAL A 163 -11.26 2.85 0.19
C VAL A 163 -12.13 2.20 1.26
N VAL A 164 -13.44 2.07 1.01
CA VAL A 164 -14.35 1.39 1.95
C VAL A 164 -13.94 -0.08 2.16
N ALA A 165 -13.52 -0.80 1.12
CA ALA A 165 -13.03 -2.17 1.24
C ALA A 165 -11.74 -2.25 2.09
N ILE A 166 -10.80 -1.32 1.90
CA ILE A 166 -9.57 -1.21 2.70
C ILE A 166 -9.91 -0.91 4.16
N LEU A 167 -10.73 0.11 4.44
CA LEU A 167 -11.17 0.46 5.80
C LEU A 167 -11.90 -0.67 6.52
N LYS A 168 -12.51 -1.59 5.76
CA LYS A 168 -13.14 -2.82 6.25
C LYS A 168 -12.16 -3.97 6.51
N GLY A 169 -10.85 -3.76 6.36
CA GLY A 169 -9.80 -4.76 6.55
C GLY A 169 -9.72 -5.78 5.42
N ARG A 170 -10.04 -5.38 4.18
CA ARG A 170 -9.99 -6.21 2.98
C ARG A 170 -9.09 -5.59 1.91
N VAL A 171 -7.86 -5.27 2.31
CA VAL A 171 -6.91 -4.48 1.51
C VAL A 171 -6.71 -5.06 0.12
N VAL A 172 -6.42 -6.35 0.01
CA VAL A 172 -6.26 -7.05 -1.29
C VAL A 172 -7.48 -6.86 -2.20
N LEU A 173 -8.70 -6.99 -1.66
CA LEU A 173 -9.92 -6.83 -2.45
C LEU A 173 -10.20 -5.36 -2.80
N GLY A 174 -9.75 -4.40 -1.97
CA GLY A 174 -9.81 -2.98 -2.30
C GLY A 174 -8.83 -2.61 -3.41
N VAL A 175 -7.60 -3.13 -3.34
CA VAL A 175 -6.54 -2.96 -4.36
C VAL A 175 -6.97 -3.57 -5.69
N VAL A 176 -7.37 -4.85 -5.70
CA VAL A 176 -7.92 -5.50 -6.90
C VAL A 176 -9.17 -4.77 -7.39
N GLY A 177 -9.97 -4.27 -6.45
CA GLY A 177 -11.18 -3.51 -6.73
C GLY A 177 -10.95 -2.20 -7.51
N VAL A 178 -9.76 -1.60 -7.41
CA VAL A 178 -9.43 -0.41 -8.20
C VAL A 178 -9.41 -0.72 -9.69
N PHE A 179 -8.91 -1.89 -10.07
CA PHE A 179 -8.87 -2.35 -11.46
C PHE A 179 -10.13 -3.09 -11.88
N VAL A 180 -10.83 -3.69 -10.92
CA VAL A 180 -12.04 -4.49 -11.15
C VAL A 180 -13.18 -3.92 -10.31
N PRO A 181 -13.97 -2.96 -10.81
CA PRO A 181 -14.94 -2.22 -10.01
C PRO A 181 -15.98 -3.10 -9.28
N LEU A 182 -16.37 -4.20 -9.93
CA LEU A 182 -17.25 -5.21 -9.32
C LEU A 182 -16.67 -5.80 -8.03
N VAL A 183 -15.35 -6.01 -7.97
CA VAL A 183 -14.67 -6.53 -6.77
C VAL A 183 -14.69 -5.52 -5.62
N ALA A 184 -14.43 -4.24 -5.92
CA ALA A 184 -14.54 -3.16 -4.93
C ALA A 184 -15.96 -3.04 -4.39
N ALA A 185 -16.96 -3.04 -5.27
CA ALA A 185 -18.37 -2.97 -4.90
C ALA A 185 -18.78 -4.15 -4.00
N VAL A 186 -18.46 -5.39 -4.39
CA VAL A 186 -18.75 -6.59 -3.58
C VAL A 186 -18.01 -6.56 -2.24
N ALA A 187 -16.76 -6.11 -2.21
CA ALA A 187 -15.98 -5.99 -0.98
C ALA A 187 -16.54 -4.91 -0.04
N SER A 188 -17.03 -3.80 -0.59
CA SER A 188 -17.61 -2.68 0.14
C SER A 188 -19.00 -2.98 0.70
N VAL A 189 -19.80 -3.84 0.08
CA VAL A 189 -21.12 -4.24 0.62
C VAL A 189 -20.96 -5.28 1.74
N ARG A 190 -19.96 -6.17 1.63
CA ARG A 190 -19.76 -7.25 2.61
C ARG A 190 -19.33 -6.74 4.00
N LEU A 191 -19.56 -7.57 5.02
CA LEU A 191 -19.20 -7.26 6.42
C LEU A 191 -17.69 -7.08 6.58
N ALA A 192 -17.32 -6.09 7.41
CA ALA A 192 -15.94 -5.76 7.74
C ALA A 192 -15.29 -6.86 8.59
N ARG A 193 -13.95 -6.96 8.54
CA ARG A 193 -13.20 -7.79 9.50
C ARG A 193 -13.37 -7.20 10.92
N PRO A 194 -13.53 -8.02 11.97
CA PRO A 194 -13.82 -7.54 13.32
C PRO A 194 -12.77 -6.56 13.89
N ALA A 195 -11.51 -6.73 13.48
CA ALA A 195 -10.39 -5.91 13.92
C ALA A 195 -10.19 -4.62 13.10
N SER A 196 -10.99 -4.36 12.06
CA SER A 196 -10.82 -3.20 11.17
C SER A 196 -11.29 -1.87 11.78
N PRO A 197 -10.75 -0.72 11.35
CA PRO A 197 -11.23 0.60 11.77
C PRO A 197 -12.74 0.79 11.56
N TRP A 198 -13.28 0.30 10.44
CA TRP A 198 -14.71 0.34 10.14
C TRP A 198 -15.54 -0.43 11.17
N ALA A 199 -15.12 -1.65 11.52
CA ALA A 199 -15.82 -2.45 12.52
C ALA A 199 -15.79 -1.80 13.90
N ARG A 200 -14.64 -1.27 14.32
CA ARG A 200 -14.48 -0.58 15.61
C ARG A 200 -15.38 0.65 15.74
N ARG A 201 -15.50 1.45 14.68
CA ARG A 201 -16.32 2.67 14.68
C ARG A 201 -17.81 2.38 14.46
N ARG A 202 -18.15 1.44 13.58
CA ARG A 202 -19.54 1.28 13.09
C ARG A 202 -20.30 0.11 13.72
N TYR A 203 -19.61 -0.87 14.31
CA TYR A 203 -20.26 -2.02 14.94
C TYR A 203 -20.25 -1.85 16.46
N ARG A 204 -21.44 -1.69 17.05
CA ARG A 204 -21.60 -1.65 18.52
C ARG A 204 -21.11 -2.97 19.14
N PRO A 205 -20.36 -2.92 20.26
CA PRO A 205 -20.03 -4.11 21.06
C PRO A 205 -21.30 -4.89 21.40
N GLY A 206 -21.31 -6.20 21.15
CA GLY A 206 -22.49 -7.07 21.38
C GLY A 206 -23.61 -6.99 20.33
N GLY A 207 -23.55 -6.09 19.35
CA GLY A 207 -24.60 -5.95 18.34
C GLY A 207 -24.66 -7.11 17.32
N ARG A 208 -25.84 -7.33 16.72
CA ARG A 208 -26.08 -8.38 15.68
C ARG A 208 -25.06 -8.33 14.52
N ARG A 209 -24.59 -7.15 14.12
CA ARG A 209 -23.57 -6.98 13.06
C ARG A 209 -22.15 -7.37 13.53
N ALA A 210 -21.78 -7.08 14.77
CA ALA A 210 -20.51 -7.49 15.37
C ALA A 210 -20.45 -9.02 15.54
N ALA A 211 -21.54 -9.63 16.02
CA ALA A 211 -21.65 -11.09 16.17
C ALA A 211 -21.54 -11.82 14.82
N ARG A 212 -22.23 -11.34 13.77
CA ARG A 212 -22.12 -11.89 12.41
C ARG A 212 -20.72 -11.72 11.81
N SER A 213 -20.07 -10.58 12.04
CA SER A 213 -18.69 -10.35 11.58
C SER A 213 -17.72 -11.35 12.24
N ARG A 214 -17.81 -11.56 13.56
CA ARG A 214 -16.98 -12.54 14.29
C ARG A 214 -17.24 -13.99 13.87
N ARG A 215 -18.50 -14.35 13.60
CA ARG A 215 -18.85 -15.68 13.05
C ARG A 215 -18.26 -15.89 11.66
N ARG A 216 -18.28 -14.87 10.79
CA ARG A 216 -17.74 -14.97 9.43
C ARG A 216 -16.21 -14.95 9.39
N PHE A 217 -15.58 -14.26 10.32
CA PHE A 217 -14.13 -14.21 10.48
C PHE A 217 -13.74 -14.70 11.88
N PRO A 218 -13.75 -16.04 12.10
CA PRO A 218 -13.35 -16.60 13.38
C PRO A 218 -11.91 -16.18 13.74
N PRO A 219 -11.62 -15.90 15.02
CA PRO A 219 -10.24 -15.69 15.46
C PRO A 219 -9.38 -16.90 15.06
N GLY A 220 -8.24 -16.65 14.40
CA GLY A 220 -7.29 -17.69 14.01
C GLY A 220 -7.48 -18.31 12.61
N ARG A 221 -8.60 -18.03 11.90
CA ARG A 221 -8.79 -18.55 10.52
C ARG A 221 -7.96 -17.72 9.53
N ARG A 222 -6.80 -18.23 9.11
CA ARG A 222 -5.96 -17.66 8.05
C ARG A 222 -6.52 -18.01 6.67
N ASN A 223 -6.43 -17.09 5.71
CA ASN A 223 -6.70 -17.37 4.30
C ASN A 223 -5.41 -17.25 3.46
N HIS A 224 -5.41 -17.73 2.21
CA HIS A 224 -4.23 -17.70 1.33
C HIS A 224 -3.73 -16.28 1.06
N TRP A 225 -4.62 -15.28 1.08
CA TRP A 225 -4.24 -13.87 0.97
C TRP A 225 -3.53 -13.34 2.21
N ASP A 226 -3.89 -13.81 3.40
CA ASP A 226 -3.19 -13.44 4.64
C ASP A 226 -1.74 -13.94 4.60
N ALA A 227 -1.45 -15.08 3.95
CA ALA A 227 -0.07 -15.57 3.76
C ALA A 227 0.76 -14.69 2.81
N LEU A 228 0.15 -14.19 1.72
CA LEU A 228 0.81 -13.21 0.84
C LEU A 228 1.10 -11.90 1.58
N VAL A 229 0.13 -11.40 2.35
CA VAL A 229 0.33 -10.20 3.16
C VAL A 229 1.37 -10.43 4.26
N ASP A 230 1.39 -11.61 4.90
CA ASP A 230 2.35 -11.96 5.95
C ASP A 230 3.79 -12.09 5.40
N LEU A 231 3.95 -12.60 4.17
CA LEU A 231 5.24 -12.58 3.44
C LEU A 231 5.77 -11.14 3.33
N PHE A 232 4.89 -10.20 2.96
CA PHE A 232 5.26 -8.79 2.90
C PHE A 232 5.25 -8.11 4.27
N ALA A 233 4.58 -8.60 5.30
CA ALA A 233 4.45 -7.94 6.60
C ALA A 233 5.55 -8.35 7.60
N ALA A 234 6.41 -9.32 7.27
CA ALA A 234 7.51 -9.82 8.12
C ALA A 234 7.05 -10.11 9.56
N VAL A 235 5.82 -10.64 9.72
CA VAL A 235 5.21 -10.96 11.01
C VAL A 235 5.78 -12.30 11.50
N PRO A 236 6.35 -12.40 12.72
CA PRO A 236 6.77 -13.68 13.27
C PRO A 236 5.59 -14.65 13.36
N PRO A 237 5.79 -15.96 13.10
CA PRO A 237 4.77 -16.96 13.36
C PRO A 237 4.33 -16.87 14.82
N VAL A 238 3.04 -16.65 15.07
CA VAL A 238 2.49 -16.76 16.42
C VAL A 238 2.67 -18.22 16.85
N PRO A 239 3.35 -18.51 17.98
CA PRO A 239 3.46 -19.87 18.47
C PRO A 239 2.06 -20.44 18.72
N PRO A 240 1.83 -21.73 18.44
CA PRO A 240 0.54 -22.36 18.69
C PRO A 240 0.13 -22.10 20.15
N SER A 241 -1.14 -21.73 20.37
CA SER A 241 -1.65 -21.57 21.73
C SER A 241 -1.35 -22.83 22.53
N PRO A 242 -0.84 -22.72 23.78
CA PRO A 242 -0.72 -23.89 24.63
C PRO A 242 -2.09 -24.55 24.68
N ALA A 243 -2.12 -25.84 24.35
CA ALA A 243 -3.30 -26.65 24.54
C ALA A 243 -3.79 -26.38 25.97
N ARG A 244 -5.10 -26.21 26.14
CA ARG A 244 -5.68 -26.22 27.48
C ARG A 244 -5.39 -27.60 28.07
N GLU A 245 -4.27 -27.74 28.77
CA GLU A 245 -4.03 -28.87 29.65
C GLU A 245 -5.17 -28.86 30.66
N GLY A 246 -5.84 -30.00 30.71
CA GLY A 246 -7.10 -30.17 31.39
C GLY A 246 -6.98 -29.78 32.85
N ARG A 247 -8.04 -29.15 33.35
CA ARG A 247 -8.41 -29.32 34.75
C ARG A 247 -8.53 -30.83 35.00
N ALA A 248 -7.56 -31.40 35.69
CA ALA A 248 -7.77 -32.64 36.42
C ALA A 248 -8.63 -32.32 37.66
N PRO A 249 -9.55 -33.22 38.03
CA PRO A 249 -10.57 -33.01 39.06
C PRO A 249 -10.00 -32.83 40.48
#